data_AF-A0A955S1J2-F1
#
_entry.id   AF-A0A955S1J2-F1
#
_cell.length_a   1.000
_cell.length_b   1.000
_cell.length_c   1.000
_cell.angle_alpha   90.00
_cell.angle_beta   90.00
_cell.angle_gamma   90.00
#
_symmetry.space_group_name_H-M   'P 1'
#
loop_
_entity.id
_entity.type
_entity.pdbx_description
1 polymer ?
#
loop_
_entity_poly.entity_id
_entity_poly.type
_entity_poly.pdbx_seq_one_letter_code
_entity_poly.pdbx_strand_id
1 'polypeptide(L)'
;MPAVKKTRILLLYGGWRGHSPKRFADFALTKLLTDYDVTCSESLRSLRRPYLDGFDCLLPIWTFGKLSDKQQEALLGAVAEGLGYVGWHGNASSFLECRPHKFMLGGQFVGHPGGNHIKYPVRFLNNDPLVKGLKDVTVRSEQYYLLVDPAVKVLADSPVHGGEQRWLKGVTMPVAWKKKWGRGRVFYCALGHTVNVLETPPVTTLLKRALAWACRNSSQKF
;
A
#
# COMPACT_ATOMS: atom_id res chain seq x y z
N MET A 1 27.75 24.21 0.33
CA MET A 1 26.32 24.00 0.65
C MET A 1 26.18 22.61 1.26
N PRO A 2 25.51 22.43 2.42
CA PRO A 2 25.28 21.08 2.94
C PRO A 2 24.44 20.29 1.95
N ALA A 3 24.84 19.05 1.65
CA ALA A 3 24.11 18.17 0.75
C ALA A 3 22.69 17.97 1.29
N VAL A 4 21.67 18.26 0.47
CA VAL A 4 20.28 17.95 0.80
C VAL A 4 20.18 16.44 0.95
N LYS A 5 19.95 15.96 2.18
CA LYS A 5 19.77 14.53 2.44
C LYS A 5 18.54 14.05 1.67
N LYS A 6 18.76 13.22 0.64
CA LYS A 6 17.66 12.59 -0.12
C LYS A 6 16.88 11.63 0.77
N THR A 7 15.56 11.62 0.60
CA THR A 7 14.65 10.69 1.31
C THR A 7 14.92 9.27 0.83
N ARG A 8 15.15 8.34 1.76
CA ARG A 8 15.57 6.97 1.44
C ARG A 8 14.40 6.00 1.48
N ILE A 9 14.23 5.22 0.41
CA ILE A 9 13.12 4.27 0.25
C ILE A 9 13.68 2.85 0.14
N LEU A 10 13.13 1.94 0.94
CA LEU A 10 13.30 0.51 0.71
C LEU A 10 12.16 0.02 -0.18
N LEU A 11 12.47 -0.33 -1.42
CA LEU A 11 11.56 -1.01 -2.34
C LEU A 11 11.73 -2.53 -2.16
N LEU A 12 10.82 -3.15 -1.42
CA LEU A 12 10.82 -4.58 -1.19
C LEU A 12 9.83 -5.22 -2.17
N TYR A 13 10.27 -6.15 -3.02
CA TYR A 13 9.38 -6.81 -3.98
C TYR A 13 9.62 -8.31 -4.06
N GLY A 14 8.56 -9.09 -4.22
CA GLY A 14 8.64 -10.55 -4.28
C GLY A 14 7.33 -11.24 -3.93
N GLY A 15 7.42 -12.42 -3.31
CA GLY A 15 6.25 -13.23 -2.98
C GLY A 15 5.69 -13.94 -4.20
N TRP A 16 4.36 -13.95 -4.35
CA TRP A 16 3.68 -14.69 -5.41
C TRP A 16 3.96 -14.13 -6.82
N ARG A 17 4.51 -14.98 -7.70
CA ARG A 17 4.85 -14.61 -9.09
C ARG A 17 3.63 -14.21 -9.94
N GLY A 18 2.43 -14.71 -9.62
CA GLY A 18 1.20 -14.33 -10.32
C GLY A 18 0.90 -12.83 -10.28
N HIS A 19 1.37 -12.12 -9.25
CA HIS A 19 1.28 -10.67 -9.14
C HIS A 19 2.45 -9.91 -9.78
N SER A 20 3.32 -10.58 -10.55
CA SER A 20 4.39 -9.93 -11.33
C SER A 20 5.21 -8.88 -10.56
N PRO A 21 5.75 -9.19 -9.36
CA PRO A 21 6.32 -8.19 -8.45
C PRO A 21 7.44 -7.34 -9.07
N LYS A 22 8.30 -7.95 -9.91
CA LYS A 22 9.37 -7.24 -10.63
C LYS A 22 8.81 -6.16 -11.57
N ARG A 23 7.72 -6.46 -12.28
CA ARG A 23 7.07 -5.50 -13.20
C ARG A 23 6.51 -4.29 -12.44
N PHE A 24 5.95 -4.51 -11.25
CA PHE A 24 5.50 -3.43 -10.38
C PHE A 24 6.65 -2.65 -9.75
N ALA A 25 7.77 -3.31 -9.43
CA ALA A 25 8.98 -2.63 -8.98
C ALA A 25 9.52 -1.69 -10.06
N ASP A 26 9.55 -2.14 -11.32
CA ASP A 26 9.98 -1.33 -12.48
C ASP A 26 9.06 -0.12 -12.69
N PHE A 27 7.74 -0.31 -12.55
CA PHE A 27 6.78 0.81 -12.54
C PHE A 27 7.07 1.79 -11.40
N ALA A 28 7.28 1.31 -10.18
CA ALA A 28 7.56 2.17 -9.03
C ALA A 28 8.83 3.00 -9.25
N LEU A 29 9.91 2.38 -9.71
CA LEU A 29 11.18 3.04 -10.00
C LEU A 29 11.05 4.12 -11.08
N THR A 30 10.32 3.83 -12.16
CA THR A 30 10.22 4.73 -13.32
C THR A 30 9.16 5.82 -13.18
N LYS A 31 8.12 5.59 -12.37
CA LYS A 31 6.98 6.51 -12.27
C LYS A 31 6.82 7.16 -10.91
N LEU A 32 7.16 6.48 -9.81
CA LEU A 32 6.85 6.93 -8.45
C LEU A 32 8.07 7.41 -7.67
N LEU A 33 9.25 6.80 -7.91
CA LEU A 33 10.41 6.93 -7.04
C LEU A 33 11.58 7.73 -7.66
N THR A 34 11.35 8.45 -8.75
CA THR A 34 12.39 9.18 -9.51
C THR A 34 13.16 10.21 -8.68
N ASP A 35 12.54 10.75 -7.62
CA ASP A 35 13.09 11.82 -6.78
C ASP A 35 13.70 11.30 -5.46
N TYR A 36 13.77 9.99 -5.26
CA TYR A 36 14.17 9.34 -4.00
C TYR A 36 15.50 8.59 -4.11
N ASP A 37 16.18 8.37 -2.98
CA ASP A 37 17.28 7.41 -2.89
C ASP A 37 16.70 6.01 -2.62
N VAL A 38 16.72 5.13 -3.62
CA VAL A 38 16.00 3.84 -3.57
C VAL A 38 16.98 2.69 -3.41
N THR A 39 16.74 1.85 -2.41
CA THR A 39 17.36 0.53 -2.30
C THR A 39 16.31 -0.54 -2.61
N CYS A 40 16.62 -1.43 -3.55
CA CYS A 40 15.78 -2.56 -3.91
C CYS A 40 16.16 -3.79 -3.09
N SER A 41 15.17 -4.59 -2.68
CA SER A 41 15.39 -5.91 -2.09
C SER A 41 14.33 -6.90 -2.54
N GLU A 42 14.76 -8.13 -2.81
CA GLU A 42 13.90 -9.26 -3.16
C GLU A 42 13.70 -10.24 -2.01
N SER A 43 14.15 -9.88 -0.80
CA SER A 43 14.17 -10.78 0.34
C SER A 43 13.56 -10.16 1.59
N LEU A 44 12.67 -10.91 2.25
CA LEU A 44 12.18 -10.57 3.58
C LEU A 44 13.31 -10.49 4.63
N ARG A 45 14.51 -10.99 4.34
CA ARG A 45 15.70 -10.80 5.22
C ARG A 45 16.06 -9.32 5.42
N SER A 46 15.62 -8.43 4.54
CA SER A 46 15.74 -6.98 4.71
C SER A 46 14.82 -6.42 5.81
N LEU A 47 13.78 -7.16 6.23
CA LEU A 47 12.93 -6.76 7.36
C LEU A 47 13.60 -7.07 8.69
N ARG A 48 14.69 -6.36 8.99
CA ARG A 48 15.48 -6.51 10.21
C ARG A 48 16.01 -5.17 10.70
N ARG A 49 16.27 -5.08 12.00
CA ARG A 49 16.99 -3.95 12.60
C ARG A 49 18.49 -4.30 12.73
N PRO A 50 19.41 -3.31 12.61
CA PRO A 50 19.16 -1.89 12.35
C PRO A 50 18.97 -1.53 10.86
N TYR A 51 18.87 -2.51 9.95
CA TYR A 51 18.80 -2.24 8.51
C TYR A 51 17.65 -1.31 8.10
N LEU A 52 16.45 -1.51 8.66
CA LEU A 52 15.29 -0.65 8.42
C LEU A 52 15.48 0.81 8.89
N ASP A 53 16.42 1.10 9.80
CA ASP A 53 16.63 2.43 10.36
C ASP A 53 17.22 3.43 9.37
N GLY A 54 17.88 2.90 8.34
CA GLY A 54 18.45 3.68 7.26
C GLY A 54 17.44 4.24 6.28
N PHE A 55 16.14 3.94 6.42
CA PHE A 55 15.09 4.30 5.48
C PHE A 55 14.03 5.21 6.10
N ASP A 56 13.39 6.01 5.26
CA ASP A 56 12.30 6.92 5.64
C ASP A 56 10.93 6.35 5.25
N CYS A 57 10.88 5.43 4.28
CA CYS A 57 9.69 4.67 3.92
C CYS A 57 10.03 3.28 3.40
N LEU A 58 9.15 2.33 3.68
CA LEU A 58 9.09 1.01 3.05
C LEU A 58 7.94 1.00 2.04
N LEU A 59 8.25 0.56 0.81
CA LEU A 59 7.28 0.25 -0.23
C LEU A 59 7.33 -1.27 -0.50
N PRO A 60 6.42 -2.07 0.11
CA PRO A 60 6.39 -3.51 -0.08
C PRO A 60 5.42 -3.91 -1.20
N ILE A 61 5.97 -4.37 -2.32
CA ILE A 61 5.29 -5.04 -3.42
C ILE A 61 5.41 -6.55 -3.19
N TRP A 62 4.68 -7.03 -2.19
CA TRP A 62 4.74 -8.41 -1.75
C TRP A 62 3.34 -9.02 -1.70
N THR A 63 3.22 -10.31 -1.99
CA THR A 63 1.98 -11.09 -1.90
C THR A 63 2.27 -12.44 -1.25
N PHE A 64 1.41 -12.88 -0.33
CA PHE A 64 1.62 -14.07 0.52
C PHE A 64 2.93 -13.99 1.33
N GLY A 65 3.49 -15.13 1.72
CA GLY A 65 4.67 -15.23 2.58
C GLY A 65 4.35 -15.12 4.06
N LYS A 66 5.35 -15.46 4.89
CA LYS A 66 5.28 -15.47 6.35
C LYS A 66 6.45 -14.68 6.93
N LEU A 67 6.17 -13.87 7.93
CA LEU A 67 7.20 -13.21 8.74
C LEU A 67 7.58 -14.15 9.89
N SER A 68 8.87 -14.21 10.22
CA SER A 68 9.29 -14.69 11.54
C SER A 68 8.97 -13.65 12.61
N ASP A 69 8.94 -14.05 13.88
CA ASP A 69 8.68 -13.14 15.00
C ASP A 69 9.66 -11.96 15.01
N LYS A 70 10.95 -12.23 14.76
CA LYS A 70 11.98 -11.18 14.65
C LYS A 70 11.72 -10.20 13.51
N GLN A 71 11.24 -10.67 12.36
CA GLN A 71 10.90 -9.79 11.23
C GLN A 71 9.64 -8.97 11.53
N GLN A 72 8.65 -9.58 12.18
CA GLN A 72 7.45 -8.91 12.62
C GLN A 72 7.78 -7.78 13.61
N GLU A 73 8.55 -8.06 14.66
CA GLU A 73 9.00 -7.07 15.64
C GLU A 73 9.79 -5.94 14.97
N ALA A 74 10.76 -6.28 14.10
CA ALA A 74 11.57 -5.31 13.38
C ALA A 74 10.72 -4.37 12.51
N LEU A 75 9.78 -4.92 11.73
CA LEU A 75 8.91 -4.15 10.86
C LEU A 75 7.98 -3.25 11.66
N LEU A 76 7.23 -3.80 12.61
CA LEU A 76 6.22 -3.06 13.37
C LEU A 76 6.87 -2.01 14.27
N GLY A 77 8.03 -2.32 14.87
CA GLY A 77 8.82 -1.38 15.67
C GLY A 77 9.35 -0.23 14.82
N ALA A 78 9.92 -0.51 13.65
CA ALA A 78 10.39 0.56 12.75
C ALA A 78 9.25 1.48 12.29
N VAL A 79 8.09 0.93 11.93
CA VAL A 79 6.91 1.73 11.59
C VAL A 79 6.42 2.52 12.80
N ALA A 80 6.32 1.90 13.99
CA ALA A 80 5.93 2.59 15.21
C ALA A 80 6.86 3.77 15.54
N GLU A 81 8.13 3.67 15.19
CA GLU A 81 9.14 4.70 15.41
C GLU A 81 9.19 5.79 14.33
N GLY A 82 8.46 5.61 13.22
CA GLY A 82 8.26 6.64 12.20
C GLY A 82 8.59 6.23 10.77
N LEU A 83 9.02 4.99 10.50
CA LEU A 83 9.17 4.50 9.12
C LEU A 83 7.80 4.57 8.42
N GLY A 84 7.75 5.24 7.26
CA GLY A 84 6.56 5.25 6.41
C GLY A 84 6.28 3.86 5.83
N TYR A 85 5.01 3.52 5.60
CA TYR A 85 4.63 2.25 4.99
C TYR A 85 3.56 2.49 3.92
N VAL A 86 3.89 2.22 2.65
CA VAL A 86 2.97 2.41 1.52
C VAL A 86 2.78 1.08 0.83
N GLY A 87 1.68 0.40 1.09
CA GLY A 87 1.33 -0.87 0.45
C GLY A 87 0.27 -0.70 -0.63
N TRP A 88 0.21 -1.65 -1.56
CA TRP A 88 -0.96 -1.79 -2.43
C TRP A 88 -1.29 -3.26 -2.71
N HIS A 89 -2.53 -3.47 -3.13
CA HIS A 89 -3.05 -4.70 -3.69
C HIS A 89 -2.68 -5.94 -2.85
N GLY A 90 -1.82 -6.82 -3.37
CA GLY A 90 -1.34 -8.04 -2.71
C GLY A 90 -0.69 -7.85 -1.34
N ASN A 91 -0.37 -6.62 -0.93
CA ASN A 91 0.08 -6.35 0.42
C ASN A 91 -1.00 -6.66 1.50
N ALA A 92 -2.29 -6.57 1.16
CA ALA A 92 -3.37 -7.01 2.06
C ALA A 92 -3.44 -8.54 2.20
N SER A 93 -2.97 -9.30 1.22
CA SER A 93 -2.84 -10.76 1.26
C SER A 93 -1.43 -11.24 1.67
N SER A 94 -0.51 -10.34 1.99
CA SER A 94 0.79 -10.69 2.57
C SER A 94 0.65 -11.05 4.05
N PHE A 95 1.43 -12.04 4.51
CA PHE A 95 1.56 -12.34 5.95
C PHE A 95 0.21 -12.59 6.65
N LEU A 96 -0.68 -13.40 6.07
CA LEU A 96 -2.05 -13.60 6.53
C LEU A 96 -2.17 -14.03 8.00
N GLU A 97 -1.19 -14.77 8.53
CA GLU A 97 -1.14 -15.20 9.93
C GLU A 97 -0.67 -14.09 10.90
N CYS A 98 -0.06 -13.01 10.39
CA CYS A 98 0.52 -11.94 11.19
C CYS A 98 -0.56 -10.91 11.58
N ARG A 99 -1.35 -11.21 12.62
CA ARG A 99 -2.41 -10.30 13.11
C ARG A 99 -1.90 -8.87 13.35
N PRO A 100 -0.72 -8.64 13.96
CA PRO A 100 -0.24 -7.27 14.15
C PRO A 100 0.08 -6.53 12.83
N HIS A 101 0.54 -7.22 11.78
CA HIS A 101 0.68 -6.61 10.45
C HIS A 101 -0.68 -6.24 9.85
N LYS A 102 -1.69 -7.13 9.97
CA LYS A 102 -3.05 -6.82 9.52
C LYS A 102 -3.61 -5.59 10.23
N PHE A 103 -3.38 -5.50 11.54
CA PHE A 103 -3.79 -4.35 12.33
C PHE A 103 -3.05 -3.07 11.93
N MET A 104 -1.72 -3.12 11.76
CA MET A 104 -0.94 -1.98 11.27
C MET A 104 -1.41 -1.50 9.89
N LEU A 105 -1.64 -2.42 8.95
CA LEU A 105 -2.09 -2.11 7.60
C LEU A 105 -3.52 -1.55 7.58
N GLY A 106 -4.37 -2.02 8.49
CA GLY A 106 -5.78 -1.64 8.58
C GLY A 106 -6.69 -2.41 7.62
N GLY A 107 -6.20 -3.50 7.03
CA GLY A 107 -7.05 -4.39 6.24
C GLY A 107 -6.42 -5.73 5.88
N GLN A 108 -7.29 -6.68 5.51
CA GLN A 108 -6.93 -8.04 5.12
C GLN A 108 -7.77 -8.51 3.94
N PHE A 109 -7.11 -9.12 2.95
CA PHE A 109 -7.78 -9.71 1.79
C PHE A 109 -8.66 -10.90 2.19
N VAL A 110 -9.89 -10.94 1.68
CA VAL A 110 -10.84 -12.06 1.83
C VAL A 110 -11.06 -12.77 0.50
N GLY A 111 -11.27 -12.00 -0.57
CA GLY A 111 -11.58 -12.54 -1.88
C GLY A 111 -11.80 -11.42 -2.90
N HIS A 112 -12.17 -11.80 -4.13
CA HIS A 112 -12.53 -10.87 -5.20
C HIS A 112 -13.85 -11.29 -5.86
N PRO A 113 -15.00 -11.00 -5.22
CA PRO A 113 -16.31 -11.42 -5.70
C PRO A 113 -16.59 -10.84 -7.10
N GLY A 114 -17.04 -11.69 -8.02
CA GLY A 114 -17.20 -11.35 -9.43
C GLY A 114 -16.01 -11.70 -10.33
N GLY A 115 -14.86 -12.08 -9.76
CA GLY A 115 -13.69 -12.58 -10.52
C GLY A 115 -12.73 -11.50 -10.99
N ASN A 116 -11.90 -11.83 -12.00
CA ASN A 116 -10.64 -11.12 -12.27
C ASN A 116 -10.73 -9.96 -13.27
N HIS A 117 -11.88 -9.77 -13.92
CA HIS A 117 -12.04 -8.85 -15.05
C HIS A 117 -13.31 -8.00 -14.98
N ILE A 118 -13.75 -7.68 -13.77
CA ILE A 118 -14.94 -6.87 -13.54
C ILE A 118 -14.63 -5.38 -13.71
N LYS A 119 -15.60 -4.65 -14.27
CA LYS A 119 -15.55 -3.20 -14.42
C LYS A 119 -16.27 -2.57 -13.24
N TYR A 120 -15.60 -1.71 -12.48
CA TYR A 120 -16.19 -1.05 -11.32
C TYR A 120 -15.68 0.40 -11.17
N PRO A 121 -16.54 1.32 -10.67
CA PRO A 121 -16.14 2.69 -10.41
C PRO A 121 -15.38 2.78 -9.09
N VAL A 122 -14.40 3.67 -9.02
CA VAL A 122 -13.69 4.06 -7.80
C VAL A 122 -13.91 5.54 -7.60
N ARG A 123 -14.50 5.88 -6.45
CA ARG A 123 -14.80 7.24 -6.06
C ARG A 123 -13.76 7.77 -5.09
N PHE A 124 -13.22 8.96 -5.35
CA PHE A 124 -12.31 9.64 -4.44
C PHE A 124 -13.09 10.62 -3.55
N LEU A 125 -13.04 10.45 -2.23
CA LEU A 125 -13.97 11.10 -1.29
C LEU A 125 -13.73 12.59 -1.03
N ASN A 126 -12.75 13.21 -1.71
CA ASN A 126 -12.36 14.63 -1.58
C ASN A 126 -12.28 15.16 -0.12
N ASN A 127 -11.98 14.28 0.84
CA ASN A 127 -12.02 14.53 2.29
C ASN A 127 -10.61 14.67 2.90
N ASP A 128 -9.59 14.71 2.04
CA ASP A 128 -8.19 14.67 2.44
C ASP A 128 -7.28 15.27 1.35
N PRO A 129 -6.17 15.96 1.72
CA PRO A 129 -5.21 16.47 0.74
C PRO A 129 -4.67 15.41 -0.24
N LEU A 130 -4.59 14.13 0.17
CA LEU A 130 -4.15 13.06 -0.72
C LEU A 130 -5.07 12.89 -1.93
N VAL A 131 -6.37 13.06 -1.75
CA VAL A 131 -7.38 12.86 -2.80
C VAL A 131 -7.98 14.15 -3.36
N LYS A 132 -7.54 15.31 -2.87
CA LYS A 132 -8.04 16.61 -3.32
C LYS A 132 -7.88 16.76 -4.84
N GLY A 133 -8.99 17.05 -5.52
CA GLY A 133 -9.05 17.28 -6.96
C GLY A 133 -8.83 16.03 -7.84
N LEU A 134 -8.74 14.83 -7.25
CA LEU A 134 -8.71 13.59 -8.04
C LEU A 134 -10.11 13.32 -8.59
N LYS A 135 -10.18 13.03 -9.89
CA LYS A 135 -11.42 12.60 -10.54
C LYS A 135 -11.65 11.12 -10.31
N ASP A 136 -12.91 10.73 -10.14
CA ASP A 136 -13.33 9.34 -10.10
C ASP A 136 -12.89 8.60 -11.37
N VAL A 137 -12.63 7.30 -11.22
CA VAL A 137 -12.15 6.45 -12.31
C VAL A 137 -12.99 5.19 -12.40
N THR A 138 -13.06 4.61 -13.60
CA THR A 138 -13.57 3.24 -13.75
C THR A 138 -12.43 2.35 -14.19
N VAL A 139 -12.22 1.27 -13.45
CA VAL A 139 -11.14 0.30 -13.72
C VAL A 139 -11.74 -1.03 -14.13
N ARG A 140 -10.95 -1.85 -14.84
CA ARG A 140 -11.27 -3.26 -15.13
C ARG A 140 -10.19 -4.13 -14.52
N SER A 141 -10.53 -4.87 -13.46
CA SER A 141 -9.58 -5.64 -12.66
C SER A 141 -10.34 -6.64 -11.78
N GLU A 142 -9.63 -7.32 -10.88
CA GLU A 142 -10.27 -7.90 -9.70
C GLU A 142 -10.66 -6.79 -8.72
N GLN A 143 -11.83 -6.90 -8.10
CA GLN A 143 -12.26 -6.00 -7.02
C GLN A 143 -12.05 -6.70 -5.69
N TYR A 144 -11.08 -6.24 -4.91
CA TYR A 144 -10.81 -6.80 -3.60
C TYR A 144 -11.97 -6.55 -2.63
N TYR A 145 -12.40 -7.62 -1.95
CA TYR A 145 -13.22 -7.58 -0.75
C TYR A 145 -12.32 -7.78 0.47
N LEU A 146 -12.41 -6.86 1.42
CA LEU A 146 -11.45 -6.70 2.50
C LEU A 146 -12.17 -6.70 3.86
N LEU A 147 -11.57 -7.33 4.86
CA LEU A 147 -11.84 -6.96 6.25
C LEU A 147 -11.07 -5.68 6.52
N VAL A 148 -11.75 -4.63 6.97
CA VAL A 148 -11.17 -3.29 7.15
C VAL A 148 -11.27 -2.89 8.61
N ASP A 149 -10.17 -2.36 9.15
CA ASP A 149 -10.13 -1.79 10.49
C ASP A 149 -10.98 -0.50 10.54
N PRO A 150 -11.96 -0.37 11.44
CA PRO A 150 -12.80 0.83 11.54
C PRO A 150 -12.01 2.11 11.85
N ALA A 151 -10.77 2.02 12.35
CA ALA A 151 -9.93 3.17 12.64
C ALA A 151 -9.24 3.79 11.40
N VAL A 152 -9.41 3.21 10.20
CA VAL A 152 -8.80 3.78 8.98
C VAL A 152 -9.53 5.03 8.53
N LYS A 153 -8.79 6.01 7.99
CA LYS A 153 -9.39 7.11 7.24
C LYS A 153 -9.52 6.69 5.78
N VAL A 154 -10.74 6.40 5.35
CA VAL A 154 -11.06 6.05 3.96
C VAL A 154 -10.88 7.27 3.05
N LEU A 155 -10.19 7.07 1.93
CA LEU A 155 -9.85 8.08 0.93
C LEU A 155 -10.54 7.83 -0.41
N ALA A 156 -10.77 6.56 -0.73
CA ALA A 156 -11.52 6.13 -1.90
C ALA A 156 -12.35 4.90 -1.57
N ASP A 157 -13.51 4.76 -2.22
CA ASP A 157 -14.40 3.63 -2.08
C ASP A 157 -15.01 3.19 -3.42
N SER A 158 -15.65 2.02 -3.42
CA SER A 158 -16.27 1.45 -4.60
C SER A 158 -17.45 0.56 -4.21
N PRO A 159 -18.60 0.63 -4.91
CA PRO A 159 -19.68 -0.33 -4.73
C PRO A 159 -19.19 -1.73 -5.15
N VAL A 160 -19.44 -2.73 -4.31
CA VAL A 160 -19.04 -4.12 -4.56
C VAL A 160 -19.88 -4.68 -5.70
N HIS A 161 -19.22 -5.20 -6.74
CA HIS A 161 -19.87 -5.85 -7.88
C HIS A 161 -20.63 -7.10 -7.44
N GLY A 162 -20.07 -7.88 -6.51
CA GLY A 162 -20.71 -9.04 -5.88
C GLY A 162 -20.77 -10.29 -6.77
N GLY A 163 -20.89 -10.14 -8.09
CA GLY A 163 -21.04 -11.27 -9.01
C GLY A 163 -22.24 -12.13 -8.62
N GLU A 164 -22.04 -13.44 -8.48
CA GLU A 164 -23.08 -14.37 -8.01
C GLU A 164 -23.38 -14.27 -6.52
N GLN A 165 -22.53 -13.60 -5.73
CA GLN A 165 -22.69 -13.43 -4.29
C GLN A 165 -23.69 -12.33 -3.98
N ARG A 166 -24.98 -12.61 -4.21
CA ARG A 166 -26.08 -11.64 -4.13
C ARG A 166 -26.22 -10.95 -2.78
N TRP A 167 -25.76 -11.56 -1.69
CA TRP A 167 -25.76 -10.96 -0.35
C TRP A 167 -24.81 -9.77 -0.19
N LEU A 168 -23.92 -9.52 -1.17
CA LEU A 168 -23.05 -8.34 -1.21
C LEU A 168 -23.70 -7.12 -1.89
N LYS A 169 -24.94 -7.25 -2.38
CA LYS A 169 -25.65 -6.15 -3.03
C LYS A 169 -25.79 -4.95 -2.08
N GLY A 170 -25.41 -3.76 -2.57
CA GLY A 170 -25.48 -2.51 -1.80
C GLY A 170 -24.28 -2.27 -0.87
N VAL A 171 -23.34 -3.21 -0.77
CA VAL A 171 -22.11 -3.00 0.00
C VAL A 171 -21.17 -2.05 -0.75
N THR A 172 -20.58 -1.12 -0.03
CA THR A 172 -19.50 -0.26 -0.50
C THR A 172 -18.21 -0.66 0.22
N MET A 173 -17.14 -0.89 -0.53
CA MET A 173 -15.84 -1.32 -0.01
C MET A 173 -14.82 -0.19 -0.09
N PRO A 174 -14.06 0.08 1.00
CA PRO A 174 -12.89 0.94 0.93
C PRO A 174 -11.86 0.43 -0.08
N VAL A 175 -11.40 1.32 -0.95
CA VAL A 175 -10.39 1.05 -1.98
C VAL A 175 -9.04 1.61 -1.58
N ALA A 176 -8.99 2.77 -0.94
CA ALA A 176 -7.75 3.33 -0.43
C ALA A 176 -7.97 4.00 0.92
N TRP A 177 -7.00 3.87 1.82
CA TRP A 177 -7.07 4.45 3.14
C TRP A 177 -5.69 4.79 3.69
N LYS A 178 -5.69 5.55 4.77
CA LYS A 178 -4.51 5.81 5.58
C LYS A 178 -4.81 5.67 7.06
N LYS A 179 -3.78 5.33 7.84
CA LYS A 179 -3.81 5.35 9.29
C LYS A 179 -2.42 5.62 9.87
N LYS A 180 -2.34 5.71 11.20
CA LYS A 180 -1.08 5.72 11.93
C LYS A 180 -0.83 4.38 12.62
N TRP A 181 0.44 4.09 12.83
CA TRP A 181 0.92 3.05 13.74
C TRP A 181 2.10 3.63 14.50
N GLY A 182 1.92 3.94 15.78
CA GLY A 182 2.83 4.83 16.49
C GLY A 182 3.01 6.16 15.74
N ARG A 183 4.26 6.53 15.45
CA ARG A 183 4.61 7.70 14.63
C ARG A 183 4.58 7.43 13.12
N GLY A 184 4.54 6.18 12.71
CA GLY A 184 4.52 5.76 11.31
C GLY A 184 3.24 6.15 10.61
N ARG A 185 3.41 6.56 9.35
CA ARG A 185 2.31 6.89 8.43
C ARG A 185 2.11 5.71 7.49
N VAL A 186 0.94 5.08 7.58
CA VAL A 186 0.60 3.87 6.83
C VAL A 186 -0.46 4.22 5.78
N PHE A 187 -0.21 3.86 4.54
CA PHE A 187 -1.16 3.98 3.43
C PHE A 187 -1.34 2.62 2.77
N TYR A 188 -2.58 2.34 2.36
CA TYR A 188 -2.91 1.19 1.52
C TYR A 188 -3.86 1.57 0.39
N CYS A 189 -3.68 0.94 -0.77
CA CYS A 189 -4.59 0.99 -1.92
C CYS A 189 -4.86 -0.42 -2.44
N ALA A 190 -6.12 -0.82 -2.58
CA ALA A 190 -6.54 -2.14 -3.05
C ALA A 190 -6.30 -2.34 -4.55
N LEU A 191 -6.20 -1.27 -5.33
CA LEU A 191 -5.91 -1.32 -6.76
C LEU A 191 -4.47 -1.77 -7.01
N GLY A 192 -4.25 -2.47 -8.13
CA GLY A 192 -2.91 -2.84 -8.59
C GLY A 192 -2.71 -4.32 -8.91
N HIS A 193 -3.72 -5.00 -9.47
CA HIS A 193 -3.53 -6.34 -10.06
C HIS A 193 -2.68 -6.31 -11.32
N THR A 194 -2.75 -5.22 -12.09
CA THR A 194 -1.88 -4.95 -13.23
C THR A 194 -1.31 -3.55 -13.14
N VAL A 195 -0.13 -3.34 -13.72
CA VAL A 195 0.52 -2.01 -13.79
C VAL A 195 -0.38 -0.98 -14.48
N ASN A 196 -1.12 -1.38 -15.52
CA ASN A 196 -2.01 -0.50 -16.26
C ASN A 196 -3.09 0.15 -15.37
N VAL A 197 -3.56 -0.56 -14.33
CA VAL A 197 -4.49 0.02 -13.34
C VAL A 197 -3.79 1.11 -12.53
N LEU A 198 -2.54 0.91 -12.13
CA LEU A 198 -1.77 1.91 -11.39
C LEU A 198 -1.38 3.11 -12.26
N GLU A 199 -1.17 2.92 -13.55
CA GLU A 199 -0.88 3.98 -14.54
C GLU A 199 -2.08 4.88 -14.85
N THR A 200 -3.27 4.54 -14.36
CA THR A 200 -4.44 5.42 -14.44
C THR A 200 -4.14 6.73 -13.71
N PRO A 201 -4.23 7.92 -14.33
CA PRO A 201 -3.60 9.13 -13.79
C PRO A 201 -4.02 9.49 -12.36
N PRO A 202 -5.32 9.48 -11.98
CA PRO A 202 -5.71 9.70 -10.57
C PRO A 202 -5.09 8.69 -9.59
N VAL A 203 -4.92 7.43 -9.99
CA VAL A 203 -4.32 6.38 -9.17
C VAL A 203 -2.81 6.61 -9.01
N THR A 204 -2.10 6.89 -10.11
CA THR A 204 -0.66 7.25 -10.04
C THR A 204 -0.45 8.48 -9.16
N THR A 205 -1.28 9.53 -9.32
CA THR A 205 -1.19 10.74 -8.50
C THR A 205 -1.44 10.45 -7.02
N LEU A 206 -2.43 9.61 -6.68
CA LEU A 206 -2.68 9.19 -5.31
C LEU A 206 -1.44 8.48 -4.72
N LEU A 207 -0.84 7.53 -5.44
CA LEU A 207 0.35 6.80 -4.96
C LEU A 207 1.55 7.74 -4.75
N LYS A 208 1.79 8.69 -5.65
CA LYS A 208 2.85 9.72 -5.48
C LYS A 208 2.62 10.55 -4.22
N ARG A 209 1.38 11.03 -4.02
CA ARG A 209 1.01 11.83 -2.84
C ARG A 209 1.12 11.00 -1.56
N ALA A 210 0.72 9.73 -1.60
CA ALA A 210 0.84 8.81 -0.47
C ALA A 210 2.30 8.55 -0.08
N LEU A 211 3.19 8.34 -1.04
CA LEU A 211 4.64 8.20 -0.80
C LEU A 211 5.20 9.46 -0.14
N ALA A 212 4.97 10.64 -0.73
CA ALA A 212 5.44 11.91 -0.16
C ALA A 212 4.87 12.15 1.24
N TRP A 213 3.60 11.81 1.47
CA TRP A 213 2.98 11.92 2.78
C TRP A 213 3.50 10.90 3.78
N ALA A 214 3.85 9.67 3.38
CA ALA A 214 4.23 8.62 4.32
C ALA A 214 5.69 8.76 4.79
N CYS A 215 6.59 9.18 3.89
CA CYS A 215 8.03 9.27 4.16
C CYS A 215 8.32 10.09 5.42
N ARG A 216 9.11 9.54 6.34
CA ARG A 216 9.57 10.28 7.52
C ARG A 216 10.33 11.54 7.08
N ASN A 217 9.89 12.72 7.51
CA ASN A 217 10.65 13.94 7.28
C ASN A 217 11.83 13.97 8.26
N SER A 218 13.06 13.99 7.76
CA SER A 218 14.28 14.13 8.58
C SER A 218 14.28 15.41 9.45
N SER A 219 13.42 16.38 9.13
CA SER A 219 13.27 17.66 9.82
C SER A 219 12.30 17.65 11.01
N GLN A 220 11.58 16.55 11.26
CA GLN A 220 10.82 16.39 12.51
C GLN A 220 11.72 15.69 13.54
N LYS A 221 12.71 16.42 14.05
CA LYS A 221 13.26 16.14 15.37
C LYS A 221 12.33 16.85 16.37
N PHE A 222 11.76 16.11 17.29
CA PHE A 222 11.15 16.67 18.49
C PHE A 222 12.27 17.04 19.47
#